data_AF-A9E0M8-F1
#
_entry.id   AF-A9E0M8-F1
#
_cell.length_a   1.000
_cell.length_b   1.000
_cell.length_c   1.000
_cell.angle_alpha   90.00
_cell.angle_beta   90.00
_cell.angle_gamma   90.00
#
_symmetry.space_group_name_H-M   'P 1'
#
loop_
_entity.id
_entity.type
_entity.pdbx_description
1 polymer ?
#
loop_
_entity_poly.entity_id
_entity_poly.type
_entity_poly.pdbx_seq_one_letter_code
_entity_poly.pdbx_strand_id
1 'polypeptide(L)'
;MKYKESFVGINSSFGKRRGAILYKLDKDFTAQPILNIEELGEVVKTEESVKRWLEESTQEDPFFNNGYTILENITIQKIIHNEVDLLLIKGSINRTSILILLSLDGISINYHAIVHLRESRTISINYRSIGNDLELCAAYLDMGRIDAVCEYVILRNFSIHTRSIIMKNRDRNDRLRDIIHACFGLSNSIYLTERDISNTKILKYSISNEEFIEYELPNNQSFIDFSFINVNEL
;
A
#
# COMPACT_ATOMS: atom_id res chain seq x y z
N MET A 1 15.21 29.39 17.42
CA MET A 1 14.93 27.94 17.59
C MET A 1 15.77 27.21 16.54
N LYS A 2 16.92 26.62 16.92
CA LYS A 2 17.88 26.01 15.98
C LYS A 2 17.45 24.57 15.71
N TYR A 3 16.83 24.30 14.57
CA TYR A 3 16.69 22.94 14.07
C TYR A 3 18.10 22.39 13.86
N LYS A 4 18.51 21.42 14.70
CA LYS A 4 19.79 20.73 14.56
C LYS A 4 19.57 19.69 13.46
N GLU A 5 19.93 20.07 12.25
CA GLU A 5 19.97 19.26 11.02
C GLU A 5 20.21 17.78 11.34
N SER A 6 19.15 16.99 11.29
CA SER A 6 19.18 15.53 11.37
C SER A 6 18.29 15.08 10.24
N PHE A 7 18.89 14.44 9.25
CA PHE A 7 18.15 13.91 8.10
C PHE A 7 17.74 12.48 8.43
N VAL A 8 16.58 12.06 7.95
CA VAL A 8 16.17 10.66 8.01
C VAL A 8 16.29 10.06 6.61
N GLY A 9 17.07 8.99 6.50
CA GLY A 9 17.25 8.20 5.29
C GLY A 9 16.37 6.95 5.31
N ILE A 10 15.97 6.51 4.12
CA ILE A 10 15.20 5.30 3.89
C ILE A 10 16.08 4.33 3.10
N ASN A 11 16.18 3.07 3.53
CA ASN A 11 17.02 2.08 2.85
C ASN A 11 16.37 1.57 1.57
N SER A 12 16.89 1.95 0.40
CA SER A 12 16.33 1.59 -0.91
C SER A 12 16.49 0.11 -1.31
N SER A 13 17.25 -0.70 -0.57
CA SER A 13 17.50 -2.12 -0.87
C SER A 13 16.36 -3.05 -0.41
N PHE A 14 15.13 -2.63 -0.66
CA PHE A 14 13.90 -3.32 -0.29
C PHE A 14 13.70 -4.58 -1.12
N GLY A 15 14.35 -5.68 -0.72
CA GLY A 15 14.30 -6.84 -1.60
C GLY A 15 14.63 -8.21 -1.06
N LYS A 16 14.90 -8.42 0.24
CA LYS A 16 14.98 -9.76 0.91
C LYS A 16 15.60 -9.79 2.31
N ARG A 17 16.07 -8.67 2.88
CA ARG A 17 16.89 -8.70 4.11
C ARG A 17 16.21 -8.06 5.32
N ARG A 18 16.22 -8.81 6.43
CA ARG A 18 16.06 -8.32 7.80
C ARG A 18 17.02 -7.16 8.08
N GLY A 19 16.60 -6.19 8.89
CA GLY A 19 17.44 -5.05 9.28
C GLY A 19 16.72 -3.72 9.34
N ALA A 20 17.50 -2.64 9.47
CA ALA A 20 16.97 -1.30 9.60
C ALA A 20 16.42 -0.74 8.28
N ILE A 21 15.24 -0.13 8.41
CA ILE A 21 14.43 0.48 7.37
C ILE A 21 14.68 1.99 7.32
N LEU A 22 14.63 2.62 8.49
CA LEU A 22 14.79 4.05 8.67
C LEU A 22 16.08 4.31 9.44
N TYR A 23 16.81 5.33 9.01
CA TYR A 23 18.09 5.72 9.59
C TYR A 23 18.10 7.21 9.87
N LYS A 24 18.62 7.61 11.02
CA LYS A 24 19.04 8.97 11.27
C LYS A 24 20.45 9.16 10.73
N LEU A 25 20.65 10.23 9.97
CA LEU A 25 21.97 10.71 9.57
C LEU A 25 22.39 11.84 10.51
N ASP A 26 23.54 11.67 11.14
CA ASP A 26 24.17 12.75 11.88
C ASP A 26 24.92 13.72 10.96
N LYS A 27 25.56 14.73 11.56
CA LYS A 27 26.28 15.78 10.85
C LYS A 27 27.51 15.28 10.08
N ASP A 28 28.03 14.13 10.50
CA ASP A 28 29.19 13.49 9.88
C ASP A 28 28.74 12.42 8.85
N PHE A 29 27.44 12.41 8.50
CA PHE A 29 26.81 11.43 7.63
C PHE A 29 26.91 9.98 8.12
N THR A 30 27.08 9.78 9.43
CA THR A 30 26.99 8.46 10.05
C THR A 30 25.52 8.09 10.18
N ALA A 31 25.17 6.89 9.72
CA ALA A 31 23.81 6.37 9.78
C ALA A 31 23.59 5.57 11.07
N GLN A 32 22.59 5.98 11.85
CA GLN A 32 22.10 5.24 13.02
C GLN A 32 20.70 4.70 12.73
N PRO A 33 20.44 3.39 12.94
CA PRO A 33 19.11 2.84 12.72
C PRO A 33 18.10 3.43 13.71
N ILE A 34 16.92 3.82 13.22
CA ILE A 34 15.80 4.31 14.07
C ILE A 34 14.56 3.41 14.01
N LEU A 35 14.41 2.61 12.96
CA LEU A 35 13.36 1.59 12.84
C LEU A 35 13.90 0.39 12.09
N ASN A 36 13.71 -0.80 12.63
CA ASN A 36 13.95 -2.06 11.91
C ASN A 36 12.67 -2.84 11.64
N ILE A 37 12.77 -3.83 10.74
CA ILE A 37 11.65 -4.66 10.30
C ILE A 37 11.06 -5.46 11.46
N GLU A 38 11.91 -5.92 12.38
CA GLU A 38 11.50 -6.70 13.54
C GLU A 38 10.63 -5.88 14.49
N GLU A 39 11.06 -4.68 14.87
CA GLU A 39 10.30 -3.72 15.67
C GLU A 39 8.97 -3.37 15.02
N LEU A 40 9.00 -3.07 13.71
CA LEU A 40 7.80 -2.77 12.94
C LEU A 40 6.83 -3.97 12.94
N GLY A 41 7.36 -5.18 12.78
CA GLY A 41 6.58 -6.42 12.81
C GLY A 41 5.90 -6.66 14.15
N GLU A 42 6.59 -6.38 15.26
CA GLU A 42 5.98 -6.48 16.60
C GLU A 42 4.86 -5.47 16.79
N VAL A 43 5.05 -4.21 16.36
CA VAL A 43 3.98 -3.19 16.40
C VAL A 43 2.76 -3.64 15.56
N VAL A 44 2.99 -4.13 14.34
CA VAL A 44 1.92 -4.64 13.45
C VAL A 44 1.11 -5.75 14.11
N LYS A 45 1.75 -6.67 14.84
CA LYS A 45 1.05 -7.77 15.53
C LYS A 45 0.22 -7.31 16.73
N THR A 46 0.47 -6.11 17.26
CA THR A 46 -0.37 -5.53 18.33
C THR A 46 -1.66 -4.91 17.81
N GLU A 47 -1.75 -4.63 16.50
CA GLU A 47 -2.98 -4.12 15.88
C GLU A 47 -4.09 -5.18 15.95
N GLU A 48 -5.24 -4.82 16.52
CA GLU A 48 -6.32 -5.76 16.84
C GLU A 48 -6.81 -6.56 15.63
N SER A 49 -6.93 -5.90 14.47
CA SER A 49 -7.35 -6.55 13.23
C SER A 49 -6.35 -7.57 12.68
N VAL A 50 -5.06 -7.35 12.91
CA VAL A 50 -3.98 -8.26 12.51
C VAL A 50 -3.87 -9.40 13.52
N LYS A 51 -3.89 -9.05 14.81
CA LYS A 51 -3.82 -10.01 15.91
C LYS A 51 -4.90 -11.08 15.79
N ARG A 52 -6.16 -10.66 15.62
CA ARG A 52 -7.29 -11.58 15.48
C ARG A 52 -7.13 -12.50 14.28
N TRP A 53 -6.71 -11.95 13.14
CA TRP A 53 -6.46 -12.74 11.93
C TRP A 53 -5.35 -13.79 12.13
N LEU A 54 -4.26 -13.42 12.82
CA LEU A 54 -3.19 -14.36 13.13
C LEU A 54 -3.67 -15.48 14.06
N GLU A 55 -4.45 -15.14 15.09
CA GLU A 55 -5.04 -16.12 16.01
C GLU A 55 -5.99 -17.09 15.29
N GLU A 56 -6.83 -16.60 14.39
CA GLU A 56 -7.71 -17.40 13.53
C GLU A 56 -6.90 -18.30 12.58
N SER A 57 -5.88 -17.75 11.92
CA SER A 57 -5.03 -18.49 10.98
C SER A 57 -4.27 -19.63 11.66
N THR A 58 -3.76 -19.42 12.87
CA THR A 58 -3.07 -20.47 13.65
C THR A 58 -4.04 -21.57 14.12
N GLN A 59 -5.31 -21.26 14.33
CA GLN A 59 -6.32 -22.28 14.64
C GLN A 59 -6.67 -23.14 13.42
N GLU A 60 -6.76 -22.53 12.24
CA GLU A 60 -7.08 -23.23 10.98
C GLU A 60 -5.90 -24.07 10.46
N ASP A 61 -4.68 -23.56 10.59
CA ASP A 61 -3.45 -24.27 10.20
C ASP A 61 -2.42 -24.25 11.35
N PRO A 62 -2.29 -25.34 12.12
CA PRO A 62 -1.29 -25.47 13.18
C PRO A 62 0.16 -25.36 12.70
N PHE A 63 0.44 -25.48 11.39
CA PHE A 63 1.77 -25.26 10.81
C PHE A 63 2.06 -23.78 10.52
N PHE A 64 1.07 -22.90 10.69
CA PHE A 64 1.21 -21.45 10.69
C PHE A 64 2.00 -21.00 11.93
N ASN A 65 3.32 -21.15 11.84
CA ASN A 65 4.26 -20.90 12.91
C ASN A 65 4.86 -19.48 12.86
N ASN A 66 5.70 -19.16 13.84
CA ASN A 66 6.38 -17.87 13.98
C ASN A 66 7.19 -17.41 12.75
N GLY A 67 7.60 -18.31 11.85
CA GLY A 67 8.28 -17.95 10.60
C GLY A 67 7.34 -17.33 9.56
N TYR A 68 6.06 -17.72 9.57
CA TYR A 68 5.03 -17.19 8.67
C TYR A 68 4.42 -15.87 9.16
N THR A 69 4.70 -15.47 10.42
CA THR A 69 4.20 -14.23 11.02
C THR A 69 5.19 -13.05 10.91
N ILE A 70 6.25 -13.22 10.12
CA ILE A 70 7.26 -12.17 9.92
C ILE A 70 6.80 -11.22 8.82
N LEU A 71 6.93 -9.93 9.09
CA LEU A 71 6.67 -8.89 8.10
C LEU A 71 7.78 -8.89 7.02
N GLU A 72 7.38 -9.05 5.77
CA GLU A 72 8.27 -9.15 4.61
C GLU A 72 7.78 -8.27 3.44
N ASN A 73 8.51 -8.29 2.32
CA ASN A 73 8.18 -7.55 1.07
C ASN A 73 7.89 -6.06 1.30
N ILE A 74 8.69 -5.44 2.16
CA ILE A 74 8.54 -4.03 2.54
C ILE A 74 8.77 -3.11 1.35
N THR A 75 7.89 -2.14 1.17
CA THR A 75 8.06 -0.99 0.28
C THR A 75 7.63 0.27 1.02
N ILE A 76 8.27 1.41 0.73
CA ILE A 76 8.04 2.66 1.47
C ILE A 76 7.84 3.80 0.48
N GLN A 77 6.82 4.60 0.75
CA GLN A 77 6.48 5.78 -0.02
C GLN A 77 6.34 6.98 0.92
N LYS A 78 6.95 8.11 0.55
CA LYS A 78 6.71 9.39 1.22
C LYS A 78 5.39 9.99 0.72
N ILE A 79 4.57 10.48 1.63
CA ILE A 79 3.33 11.19 1.38
C ILE A 79 3.45 12.58 2.01
N ILE A 80 3.11 13.63 1.25
CA ILE A 80 3.02 14.99 1.78
C ILE A 80 1.53 15.34 1.89
N HIS A 81 1.04 15.57 3.10
CA HIS A 81 -0.36 15.88 3.37
C HIS A 81 -0.48 16.98 4.42
N ASN A 82 -1.08 18.12 4.06
CA ASN A 82 -1.29 19.27 4.96
C ASN A 82 -0.02 19.66 5.73
N GLU A 83 1.11 19.81 5.01
CA GLU A 83 2.43 20.16 5.56
C GLU A 83 3.04 19.08 6.50
N VAL A 84 2.40 17.93 6.66
CA VAL A 84 2.92 16.79 7.40
C VAL A 84 3.57 15.80 6.44
N ASP A 85 4.83 15.45 6.72
CA ASP A 85 5.54 14.36 6.07
C ASP A 85 5.12 13.03 6.70
N LEU A 86 4.49 12.18 5.89
CA LEU A 86 4.07 10.84 6.25
C LEU A 86 4.89 9.81 5.48
N LEU A 87 5.04 8.64 6.08
CA LEU A 87 5.57 7.44 5.43
C LEU A 87 4.46 6.40 5.38
N LEU A 88 4.13 5.97 4.16
CA LEU A 88 3.32 4.82 3.90
C LEU A 88 4.24 3.63 3.67
N ILE A 89 4.24 2.70 4.60
CA ILE A 89 4.95 1.43 4.50
C ILE A 89 3.94 0.36 4.12
N LYS A 90 4.23 -0.36 3.05
CA LYS A 90 3.53 -1.59 2.69
C LYS A 90 4.43 -2.75 3.03
N GLY A 91 3.91 -3.76 3.72
CA GLY A 91 4.55 -5.05 3.90
C GLY A 91 3.56 -6.18 3.71
N SER A 92 4.00 -7.42 3.90
CA SER A 92 3.12 -8.58 3.91
C SER A 92 3.50 -9.55 5.02
N ILE A 93 2.50 -10.23 5.59
CA ILE A 93 2.67 -11.39 6.46
C ILE A 93 1.94 -12.55 5.79
N ASN A 94 2.62 -13.66 5.49
CA ASN A 94 2.05 -14.80 4.76
C ASN A 94 1.12 -14.39 3.58
N ARG A 95 1.66 -13.65 2.61
CA ARG A 95 0.90 -13.13 1.44
C ARG A 95 -0.27 -12.20 1.76
N THR A 96 -0.44 -11.79 3.01
CA THR A 96 -1.48 -10.84 3.41
C THR A 96 -0.86 -9.47 3.55
N SER A 97 -1.38 -8.51 2.78
CA SER A 97 -0.81 -7.17 2.70
C SER A 97 -1.18 -6.33 3.92
N ILE A 98 -0.20 -5.65 4.49
CA ILE A 98 -0.37 -4.73 5.62
C ILE A 98 0.10 -3.34 5.18
N LEU A 99 -0.74 -2.33 5.35
CA LEU A 99 -0.35 -0.93 5.19
C LEU A 99 -0.12 -0.31 6.56
N ILE A 100 0.92 0.49 6.67
CA ILE A 100 1.31 1.16 7.90
C ILE A 100 1.56 2.61 7.54
N LEU A 101 0.78 3.51 8.12
CA LEU A 101 0.96 4.95 7.99
C LEU A 101 1.61 5.47 9.27
N LEU A 102 2.75 6.15 9.14
CA LEU A 102 3.46 6.74 10.26
C LEU A 102 4.01 8.12 9.91
N SER A 103 4.31 8.93 10.91
CA SER A 103 5.08 10.16 10.76
C SER A 103 6.29 10.15 11.69
N LEU A 104 7.24 11.03 11.42
CA LEU A 104 8.43 11.20 12.23
C LEU A 104 8.40 12.58 12.91
N ASP A 105 8.64 12.60 14.21
CA ASP A 105 8.97 13.82 14.95
C ASP A 105 10.40 13.70 15.49
N GLY A 106 11.35 14.20 14.71
CA GLY A 106 12.78 13.97 14.94
C GLY A 106 13.15 12.49 14.81
N ILE A 107 13.36 11.82 15.95
CA ILE A 107 13.62 10.36 16.02
C ILE A 107 12.41 9.57 16.50
N SER A 108 11.36 10.24 16.96
CA SER A 108 10.15 9.62 17.47
C SER A 108 9.29 9.17 16.30
N ILE A 109 8.83 7.92 16.37
CA ILE A 109 7.94 7.33 15.36
C ILE A 109 6.52 7.38 15.90
N ASN A 110 5.64 8.07 15.17
CA ASN A 110 4.22 8.13 15.48
C ASN A 110 3.46 7.25 14.49
N TYR A 111 2.95 6.11 14.95
CA TYR A 111 2.11 5.22 14.15
C TYR A 111 0.68 5.77 14.12
N HIS A 112 0.14 6.05 12.94
CA HIS A 112 -1.18 6.63 12.77
C HIS A 112 -2.24 5.58 12.45
N ALA A 113 -1.94 4.69 11.52
CA ALA A 113 -2.86 3.63 11.10
C ALA A 113 -2.11 2.39 10.66
N ILE A 114 -2.64 1.22 11.03
CA ILE A 114 -2.20 -0.08 10.52
C ILE A 114 -3.42 -0.74 9.89
N VAL A 115 -3.41 -0.89 8.58
CA VAL A 115 -4.52 -1.41 7.79
C VAL A 115 -4.17 -2.82 7.33
N HIS A 116 -4.85 -3.80 7.92
CA HIS A 116 -4.85 -5.18 7.45
C HIS A 116 -5.71 -5.29 6.18
N LEU A 117 -5.06 -5.51 5.03
CA LEU A 117 -5.71 -5.77 3.74
C LEU A 117 -5.84 -7.28 3.49
N ARG A 118 -6.59 -7.66 2.45
CA ARG A 118 -6.77 -9.09 2.11
C ARG A 118 -5.51 -9.77 1.58
N GLU A 119 -5.55 -11.11 1.59
CA GLU A 119 -4.52 -11.96 0.99
C GLU A 119 -4.32 -11.60 -0.49
N SER A 120 -3.10 -11.18 -0.81
CA SER A 120 -2.73 -10.67 -2.11
C SER A 120 -1.28 -10.99 -2.45
N ARG A 121 -1.06 -11.51 -3.66
CA ARG A 121 0.31 -11.71 -4.17
C ARG A 121 1.02 -10.40 -4.49
N THR A 122 0.24 -9.41 -4.85
CA THR A 122 0.66 -8.13 -5.42
C THR A 122 -0.33 -7.08 -4.98
N ILE A 123 0.18 -5.88 -4.77
CA ILE A 123 -0.64 -4.75 -4.41
C ILE A 123 0.02 -3.49 -4.95
N SER A 124 -0.74 -2.72 -5.70
CA SER A 124 -0.43 -1.37 -6.14
C SER A 124 -1.22 -0.39 -5.29
N ILE A 125 -0.54 0.66 -4.82
CA ILE A 125 -1.17 1.66 -3.96
C ILE A 125 -1.00 3.03 -4.58
N ASN A 126 -2.07 3.81 -4.53
CA ASN A 126 -2.04 5.23 -4.81
C ASN A 126 -2.69 6.00 -3.67
N TYR A 127 -2.35 7.27 -3.56
CA TYR A 127 -2.92 8.17 -2.56
C TYR A 127 -3.27 9.51 -3.18
N ARG A 128 -4.23 10.21 -2.57
CA ARG A 128 -4.45 11.64 -2.83
C ARG A 128 -4.93 12.34 -1.56
N SER A 129 -4.64 13.62 -1.49
CA SER A 129 -5.09 14.50 -0.40
C SER A 129 -6.30 15.30 -0.86
N ILE A 130 -7.41 15.22 -0.12
CA ILE A 130 -8.61 16.02 -0.37
C ILE A 130 -9.03 16.71 0.93
N GLY A 131 -8.72 18.00 1.06
CA GLY A 131 -8.94 18.75 2.29
C GLY A 131 -8.18 18.10 3.46
N ASN A 132 -8.92 17.68 4.49
CA ASN A 132 -8.35 17.04 5.69
C ASN A 132 -8.29 15.51 5.59
N ASP A 133 -8.75 14.95 4.48
CA ASP A 133 -8.83 13.51 4.29
C ASP A 133 -7.66 13.05 3.39
N LEU A 134 -7.01 11.96 3.81
CA LEU A 134 -6.03 11.23 3.01
C LEU A 134 -6.72 9.98 2.47
N GLU A 135 -6.89 9.92 1.16
CA GLU A 135 -7.54 8.80 0.49
C GLU A 135 -6.47 7.86 -0.07
N LEU A 136 -6.62 6.57 0.19
CA LEU A 136 -5.77 5.50 -0.30
C LEU A 136 -6.59 4.57 -1.20
N CYS A 137 -6.02 4.22 -2.35
CA CYS A 137 -6.53 3.17 -3.21
C CYS A 137 -5.50 2.03 -3.22
N ALA A 138 -5.84 0.92 -2.58
CA ALA A 138 -5.05 -0.31 -2.53
C ALA A 138 -5.64 -1.33 -3.50
N ALA A 139 -5.08 -1.42 -4.70
CA ALA A 139 -5.51 -2.38 -5.70
C ALA A 139 -4.64 -3.63 -5.65
N TYR A 140 -5.27 -4.80 -5.58
CA TYR A 140 -4.56 -6.05 -5.38
C TYR A 140 -5.34 -7.23 -5.97
N LEU A 141 -4.63 -8.30 -6.29
CA LEU A 141 -5.24 -9.57 -6.68
C LEU A 141 -5.61 -10.35 -5.40
N ASP A 142 -6.90 -10.44 -5.08
CA ASP A 142 -7.40 -11.30 -4.00
C ASP A 142 -7.28 -12.77 -4.43
N MET A 143 -6.46 -13.55 -3.72
CA MET A 143 -6.22 -14.96 -4.07
C MET A 143 -7.41 -15.87 -3.76
N GLY A 144 -8.35 -15.42 -2.92
CA GLY A 144 -9.54 -16.17 -2.52
C GLY A 144 -10.77 -15.90 -3.39
N ARG A 145 -10.69 -14.98 -4.37
CA ARG A 145 -11.84 -14.56 -5.18
C ARG A 145 -11.45 -14.40 -6.65
N ILE A 146 -12.40 -14.68 -7.54
CA ILE A 146 -12.25 -14.33 -8.97
C ILE A 146 -12.44 -12.82 -9.21
N ASP A 147 -13.16 -12.16 -8.30
CA ASP A 147 -13.53 -10.75 -8.33
C ASP A 147 -12.87 -10.00 -7.17
N ALA A 148 -11.86 -9.18 -7.46
CA ALA A 148 -11.40 -8.11 -6.57
C ALA A 148 -10.69 -7.04 -7.40
N VAL A 149 -10.94 -5.77 -7.11
CA VAL A 149 -10.48 -4.67 -7.96
C VAL A 149 -9.75 -3.57 -7.19
N CYS A 150 -10.24 -3.12 -6.03
CA CYS A 150 -9.39 -2.45 -5.04
C CYS A 150 -10.11 -2.27 -3.70
N GLU A 151 -9.35 -1.97 -2.65
CA GLU A 151 -9.88 -1.34 -1.45
C GLU A 151 -9.63 0.17 -1.49
N TYR A 152 -10.70 0.91 -1.22
CA TYR A 152 -10.66 2.35 -1.07
C TYR A 152 -10.79 2.71 0.42
N VAL A 153 -9.77 3.37 0.95
CA VAL A 153 -9.65 3.69 2.38
C VAL A 153 -9.55 5.21 2.51
N ILE A 154 -10.44 5.81 3.30
CA ILE A 154 -10.37 7.24 3.64
C ILE A 154 -9.87 7.35 5.07
N LEU A 155 -8.78 8.08 5.25
CA LEU A 155 -8.22 8.42 6.55
C LEU A 155 -8.56 9.88 6.87
N ARG A 156 -9.20 10.12 8.02
CA ARG A 156 -9.43 11.46 8.54
C ARG A 156 -8.60 11.66 9.79
N ASN A 157 -7.76 12.70 9.81
CA ASN A 157 -6.74 12.88 10.85
C ASN A 157 -5.90 11.60 11.04
N PHE A 158 -5.54 10.98 9.90
CA PHE A 158 -4.77 9.74 9.80
C PHE A 158 -5.39 8.49 10.46
N SER A 159 -6.65 8.57 10.92
CA SER A 159 -7.43 7.42 11.42
C SER A 159 -8.40 6.92 10.35
N ILE A 160 -8.67 5.61 10.30
CA ILE A 160 -9.61 5.03 9.34
C ILE A 160 -11.00 5.60 9.56
N HIS A 161 -11.49 6.38 8.59
CA HIS A 161 -12.83 6.93 8.58
C HIS A 161 -13.80 6.02 7.82
N THR A 162 -13.44 5.62 6.60
CA THR A 162 -14.21 4.67 5.79
C THR A 162 -13.29 3.71 5.05
N ARG A 163 -13.84 2.52 4.76
CA ARG A 163 -13.16 1.47 4.01
C ARG A 163 -14.20 0.75 3.16
N SER A 164 -14.00 0.74 1.85
CA SER A 164 -14.91 0.13 0.88
C SER A 164 -14.15 -0.83 -0.02
N ILE A 165 -14.71 -2.02 -0.24
CA ILE A 165 -14.17 -2.97 -1.23
C ILE A 165 -14.90 -2.70 -2.55
N ILE A 166 -14.15 -2.27 -3.56
CA ILE A 166 -14.66 -2.01 -4.90
C ILE A 166 -14.39 -3.24 -5.75
N MET A 167 -15.45 -3.76 -6.38
CA MET A 167 -15.42 -5.01 -7.13
C MET A 167 -16.09 -4.84 -8.49
N LYS A 168 -15.46 -5.39 -9.53
CA LYS A 168 -16.08 -5.62 -10.83
C LYS A 168 -16.32 -7.12 -10.95
N ASN A 169 -17.56 -7.53 -11.18
CA ASN A 169 -17.85 -8.92 -11.50
C ASN A 169 -17.17 -9.29 -12.83
N ARG A 170 -16.43 -10.39 -12.83
CA ARG A 170 -15.81 -10.95 -14.04
C ARG A 170 -16.62 -12.16 -14.49
N ASP A 171 -16.65 -12.38 -15.81
CA ASP A 171 -17.20 -13.61 -16.33
C ASP A 171 -16.32 -14.78 -15.88
N ARG A 172 -16.92 -15.94 -15.58
CA ARG A 172 -16.19 -17.12 -15.04
C ARG A 172 -15.02 -17.61 -15.92
N ASN A 173 -14.98 -17.20 -17.18
CA ASN A 173 -13.93 -17.54 -18.13
C ASN A 173 -12.76 -16.54 -18.15
N ASP A 174 -12.90 -15.40 -17.47
CA ASP A 174 -11.78 -14.47 -17.30
C ASP A 174 -10.77 -15.07 -16.30
N ARG A 175 -9.53 -15.21 -16.76
CA ARG A 175 -8.41 -15.65 -15.93
C ARG A 175 -8.16 -14.62 -14.82
N LEU A 176 -7.57 -15.08 -13.70
CA LEU A 176 -7.06 -14.19 -12.66
C LEU A 176 -6.09 -13.17 -13.28
N ARG A 177 -6.43 -11.89 -13.21
CA ARG A 177 -5.59 -10.80 -13.71
C ARG A 177 -4.98 -10.05 -12.54
N ASP A 178 -3.69 -9.83 -12.61
CA ASP A 178 -2.96 -9.06 -11.61
C ASP A 178 -3.17 -7.56 -11.84
N ILE A 179 -3.16 -6.76 -10.77
CA ILE A 179 -3.22 -5.29 -10.85
C ILE A 179 -1.81 -4.75 -10.61
N ILE A 180 -1.21 -4.26 -11.70
CA ILE A 180 0.17 -3.77 -11.68
C ILE A 180 0.24 -2.29 -11.29
N HIS A 181 -0.82 -1.52 -11.56
CA HIS A 181 -0.89 -0.10 -11.24
C HIS A 181 -2.29 0.30 -10.79
N ALA A 182 -2.34 1.23 -9.86
CA ALA A 182 -3.51 1.95 -9.42
C ALA A 182 -3.17 3.44 -9.38
N CYS A 183 -4.09 4.28 -9.83
CA CYS A 183 -3.95 5.72 -9.69
C CYS A 183 -5.31 6.40 -9.50
N PHE A 184 -5.31 7.46 -8.71
CA PHE A 184 -6.43 8.39 -8.74
C PHE A 184 -6.34 9.22 -10.02
N GLY A 185 -7.45 9.29 -10.75
CA GLY A 185 -7.61 10.20 -11.86
C GLY A 185 -8.44 11.43 -11.51
N LEU A 186 -8.71 12.24 -12.53
CA LEU A 186 -9.57 13.41 -12.41
C LEU A 186 -11.03 12.99 -12.10
N SER A 187 -11.76 13.88 -11.42
CA SER A 187 -13.20 13.73 -11.16
C SER A 187 -13.59 12.45 -10.40
N ASN A 188 -12.96 12.20 -9.25
CA ASN A 188 -13.29 11.06 -8.37
C ASN A 188 -13.31 9.72 -9.11
N SER A 189 -12.30 9.49 -9.93
CA SER A 189 -12.11 8.22 -10.63
C SER A 189 -10.85 7.52 -10.14
N ILE A 190 -10.87 6.20 -10.15
CA ILE A 190 -9.72 5.33 -9.92
C ILE A 190 -9.43 4.61 -11.22
N TYR A 191 -8.19 4.66 -11.69
CA TYR A 191 -7.73 3.91 -12.84
C TYR A 191 -6.85 2.77 -12.37
N LEU A 192 -7.08 1.59 -12.93
CA LEU A 192 -6.40 0.35 -12.59
C LEU A 192 -5.88 -0.28 -13.86
N THR A 193 -4.64 -0.75 -13.83
CA THR A 193 -4.03 -1.48 -14.93
C THR A 193 -3.98 -2.95 -14.58
N GLU A 194 -4.77 -3.74 -15.30
CA GLU A 194 -4.84 -5.18 -15.14
C GLU A 194 -3.99 -5.88 -16.20
N ARG A 195 -3.12 -6.79 -15.79
CA ARG A 195 -2.26 -7.56 -16.68
C ARG A 195 -2.56 -9.05 -16.62
N ASP A 196 -2.80 -9.63 -17.79
CA ASP A 196 -2.74 -11.07 -18.08
C ASP A 196 -1.51 -11.34 -18.97
N ILE A 197 -1.11 -12.61 -19.09
CA ILE A 197 0.04 -13.11 -19.85
C ILE A 197 0.09 -12.53 -21.27
N SER A 198 -1.07 -12.32 -21.91
CA SER A 198 -1.17 -11.89 -23.30
C SER A 198 -1.96 -10.59 -23.51
N ASN A 199 -2.51 -9.96 -22.46
CA ASN A 199 -3.36 -8.79 -22.61
C ASN A 199 -3.24 -7.86 -21.40
N THR A 200 -3.21 -6.55 -21.64
CA THR A 200 -3.30 -5.54 -20.59
C THR A 200 -4.54 -4.69 -20.81
N LYS A 201 -5.35 -4.53 -19.77
CA LYS A 201 -6.56 -3.70 -19.77
C LYS A 201 -6.40 -2.54 -18.81
N ILE A 202 -7.06 -1.43 -19.13
CA ILE A 202 -7.23 -0.32 -18.20
C ILE A 202 -8.68 -0.30 -17.76
N LEU A 203 -8.92 -0.36 -16.45
CA LEU A 203 -10.23 -0.16 -15.85
C LEU A 203 -10.30 1.23 -15.26
N LYS A 204 -11.37 1.96 -15.55
CA LYS A 204 -11.74 3.18 -14.83
C LYS A 204 -12.95 2.88 -13.96
N TYR A 205 -12.82 3.11 -12.66
CA TYR A 205 -13.92 3.13 -11.72
C TYR A 205 -14.30 4.58 -11.41
N SER A 206 -15.58 4.94 -11.54
CA SER A 206 -16.11 6.22 -11.05
C SER A 206 -16.60 6.03 -9.62
N ILE A 207 -15.99 6.71 -8.66
CA ILE A 207 -16.41 6.66 -7.25
C ILE A 207 -17.81 7.29 -7.09
N SER A 208 -18.10 8.35 -7.85
CA SER A 208 -19.39 9.05 -7.76
C SER A 208 -20.56 8.28 -8.37
N ASN A 209 -20.33 7.56 -9.46
CA ASN A 209 -21.39 6.79 -10.15
C ASN A 209 -21.37 5.31 -9.75
N GLU A 210 -20.33 4.86 -9.04
CA GLU A 210 -20.09 3.46 -8.67
C GLU A 210 -20.02 2.50 -9.86
N GLU A 211 -19.49 2.98 -10.99
CA GLU A 211 -19.49 2.26 -12.28
C GLU A 211 -18.08 2.01 -12.82
N PHE A 212 -17.94 0.91 -13.56
CA PHE A 212 -16.73 0.53 -14.27
C PHE A 212 -16.82 0.79 -15.77
N ILE A 213 -15.72 1.28 -16.35
CA ILE A 213 -15.50 1.41 -17.79
C ILE A 213 -14.19 0.70 -18.14
N GLU A 214 -14.21 -0.21 -19.11
CA GLU A 214 -13.01 -0.89 -19.61
C GLU A 214 -12.45 -0.19 -20.86
N TYR A 215 -11.13 -0.11 -20.94
CA TYR A 215 -10.40 0.31 -22.13
C TYR A 215 -9.42 -0.78 -22.54
N GLU A 216 -9.46 -1.16 -23.82
CA GLU A 216 -8.47 -2.05 -24.43
C GLU A 216 -7.28 -1.25 -24.93
N LEU A 217 -6.06 -1.71 -24.63
CA LEU A 217 -4.86 -1.12 -25.19
C LEU A 217 -4.66 -1.62 -26.64
N PRO A 218 -4.37 -0.72 -27.60
CA PRO A 218 -4.02 -1.16 -28.95
C PRO A 218 -2.74 -2.03 -28.93
N ASN A 219 -2.80 -3.15 -29.64
CA ASN A 219 -1.84 -4.28 -29.65
C ASN A 219 -0.33 -3.93 -29.52
N ASN A 220 0.38 -4.79 -28.76
CA ASN A 220 1.85 -5.02 -28.76
C ASN A 220 2.79 -3.90 -28.29
N GLN A 221 2.33 -2.87 -27.57
CA GLN A 221 3.28 -2.03 -26.82
C GLN A 221 3.69 -2.72 -25.51
N SER A 222 4.96 -3.10 -25.43
CA SER A 222 5.60 -3.39 -24.15
C SER A 222 5.55 -2.12 -23.30
N PHE A 223 5.13 -2.27 -22.04
CA PHE A 223 5.00 -1.16 -21.09
C PHE A 223 6.32 -0.39 -21.00
N ILE A 224 6.32 0.85 -21.51
CA ILE A 224 7.08 1.94 -20.91
C ILE A 224 6.21 2.40 -19.75
N ASP A 225 6.77 2.48 -18.55
CA ASP A 225 6.09 2.93 -17.32
C ASP A 225 5.12 4.09 -17.62
N PHE A 226 3.82 3.82 -17.64
CA PHE A 226 2.83 4.88 -17.70
C PHE A 226 2.86 5.60 -16.35
N SER A 227 3.62 6.68 -16.30
CA SER A 227 3.42 7.72 -15.30
C SER A 227 2.11 8.41 -15.67
N PHE A 228 1.05 8.17 -14.90
CA PHE A 228 -0.16 8.96 -15.04
C PHE A 228 0.16 10.37 -14.58
N ILE A 229 0.43 11.26 -15.54
CA ILE A 229 0.68 12.67 -15.28
C ILE A 229 -0.67 13.29 -14.91
N ASN A 230 -0.72 13.94 -13.74
CA ASN A 230 -1.86 14.77 -13.37
C ASN A 230 -1.90 15.95 -14.35
N VAL A 231 -2.84 15.95 -15.28
CA VAL A 231 -2.89 16.91 -16.40
C VAL A 231 -3.27 18.34 -15.95
N ASN A 232 -3.40 18.56 -14.63
CA ASN A 232 -3.67 19.88 -14.04
C ASN A 232 -2.40 20.63 -13.59
N GLU A 233 -1.19 20.14 -13.91
CA GLU A 233 0.08 20.86 -13.71
C GLU A 233 0.67 21.42 -15.02
N LEU A 234 -0.18 21.85 -15.97
CA LEU A 234 0.19 22.71 -17.10
C LEU A 234 -0.66 23.98 -17.13
#